data_AF-W1YXC7-F1
#
_entry.id   AF-W1YXC7-F1
#
_cell.length_a   1.000
_cell.length_b   1.000
_cell.length_c   1.000
_cell.angle_alpha   90.00
_cell.angle_beta   90.00
_cell.angle_gamma   90.00
#
_symmetry.space_group_name_H-M   'P 1'
#
loop_
_entity.id
_entity.type
_entity.pdbx_description
1 polymer ?
#
loop_
_entity_poly.entity_id
_entity_poly.type
_entity_poly.pdbx_seq_one_letter_code
_entity_poly.pdbx_strand_id
1 'polypeptide(L)' 'MSARSQALVPLSTEQQAAWRAVAETEKRRHQGNTLAEYPYAGAFFRCLNGSRRISLS' A
#
# COMPACT_ATOMS: atom_id res chain seq x y z
N MET A 1 -5.51 -20.83 -11.84
CA MET A 1 -6.58 -19.96 -12.37
C MET A 1 -6.14 -18.51 -12.18
N SER A 2 -5.62 -17.87 -13.23
CA SER A 2 -5.12 -16.48 -13.13
C SER A 2 -6.31 -15.53 -13.26
N ALA A 3 -6.62 -14.78 -12.19
CA ALA A 3 -7.67 -13.76 -12.23
C ALA A 3 -7.29 -12.71 -13.27
N ARG A 4 -7.96 -12.74 -14.42
CA ARG A 4 -7.72 -11.84 -15.53
C ARG A 4 -8.32 -10.48 -15.13
N SER A 5 -7.49 -9.61 -14.58
CA SER A 5 -7.85 -8.26 -14.13
C SER A 5 -8.53 -7.50 -15.28
N GLN A 6 -9.83 -7.23 -15.15
CA GLN A 6 -10.65 -6.49 -16.13
C GLN A 6 -10.43 -4.97 -16.05
N ALA A 7 -9.22 -4.52 -15.75
CA ALA A 7 -8.92 -3.09 -15.70
C ALA A 7 -8.58 -2.60 -17.12
N LEU A 8 -9.36 -1.63 -17.62
CA LEU A 8 -9.16 -0.96 -18.94
C LEU A 8 -7.77 -0.34 -19.10
N VAL A 9 -7.11 -0.05 -17.98
CA VAL A 9 -5.70 0.30 -17.89
C VAL A 9 -5.10 -0.67 -16.88
N PRO A 10 -4.04 -1.43 -17.19
CA PRO A 10 -3.32 -2.18 -16.18
C PRO A 10 -2.74 -1.15 -15.20
N LEU A 11 -3.43 -0.96 -14.08
CA LEU A 11 -2.90 -0.20 -12.95
C LEU A 11 -1.59 -0.89 -12.58
N SER A 12 -0.49 -0.17 -12.76
CA SER A 12 0.84 -0.64 -12.36
C SER A 12 0.78 -1.13 -10.91
N THR A 13 1.53 -2.18 -10.61
CA THR A 13 1.63 -2.74 -9.25
C THR A 13 1.95 -1.68 -8.20
N GLU A 14 2.75 -0.68 -8.60
CA GLU A 14 3.08 0.52 -7.88
C GLU A 14 1.86 1.38 -7.58
N GLN A 15 1.03 1.70 -8.57
CA GLN A 15 -0.18 2.48 -8.35
C GLN A 15 -1.16 1.73 -7.44
N GLN A 16 -1.36 0.43 -7.66
CA GLN A 16 -2.23 -0.36 -6.79
C GLN A 16 -1.70 -0.39 -5.35
N ALA A 17 -0.37 -0.44 -5.16
CA ALA A 17 0.25 -0.32 -3.85
C ALA A 17 0.04 1.06 -3.21
N ALA A 18 0.11 2.15 -3.98
CA ALA A 18 -0.16 3.50 -3.51
C ALA A 18 -1.61 3.66 -3.03
N TRP A 19 -2.58 3.23 -3.84
CA TRP A 19 -4.00 3.27 -3.49
C TRP A 19 -4.30 2.47 -2.21
N ARG A 20 -3.74 1.26 -2.10
CA ARG A 20 -3.90 0.42 -0.90
C ARG A 20 -3.23 1.03 0.34
N ALA A 21 -2.06 1.64 0.17
CA ALA A 21 -1.35 2.29 1.25
C ALA A 21 -2.13 3.46 1.83
N VAL A 22 -2.75 4.27 0.97
CA VAL A 22 -3.62 5.38 1.36
C VAL A 22 -4.85 4.83 2.09
N ALA A 23 -5.58 3.88 1.50
CA ALA A 23 -6.78 3.31 2.11
C ALA A 23 -6.52 2.70 3.50
N GLU A 24 -5.43 1.94 3.66
CA GLU A 24 -5.04 1.33 4.94
C GLU A 24 -4.63 2.40 5.98
N THR A 25 -3.91 3.43 5.55
CA THR A 25 -3.47 4.52 6.44
C THR A 25 -4.66 5.35 6.91
N GLU A 26 -5.55 5.73 6.00
CA GLU A 26 -6.77 6.48 6.34
C GLU A 26 -7.69 5.66 7.24
N LYS A 27 -7.87 4.37 6.97
CA LYS A 27 -8.67 3.48 7.83
C LYS A 27 -8.11 3.46 9.26
N ARG A 28 -6.79 3.35 9.43
CA ARG A 28 -6.15 3.38 10.76
C ARG A 28 -6.32 4.73 11.44
N ARG A 29 -6.20 5.82 10.69
CA ARG A 29 -6.43 7.18 11.18
C ARG A 29 -7.86 7.35 11.70
N HIS A 30 -8.86 6.93 10.93
CA HIS A 30 -10.26 6.99 11.33
C HIS A 30 -10.60 6.10 12.52
N GLN A 31 -9.88 4.99 12.69
CA GLN A 31 -10.03 4.09 13.84
C GLN A 31 -9.33 4.59 15.10
N GLY A 32 -8.65 5.74 15.05
CA GLY A 32 -7.89 6.29 16.19
C GLY A 32 -6.62 5.50 16.52
N ASN A 33 -6.13 4.66 15.61
CA ASN A 33 -4.88 3.94 15.80
C ASN A 33 -3.67 4.89 15.68
N THR A 34 -2.67 4.69 16.52
CA THR A 34 -1.39 5.41 16.43
C THR A 34 -0.74 5.12 15.08
N LEU A 35 -0.57 6.17 14.28
CA LEU A 35 0.12 6.11 13.00
C LEU A 35 1.64 6.10 13.25
N ALA A 36 2.38 5.38 12.39
CA ALA A 36 3.83 5.45 12.37
C ALA A 36 4.30 6.85 11.92
N GLU A 37 5.56 7.19 12.15
CA GLU A 37 6.18 8.47 11.76
C GLU A 37 5.99 8.80 10.26
N TYR A 38 6.01 7.78 9.40
CA TYR A 38 5.71 7.88 7.97
C TYR A 38 4.68 6.80 7.54
N PRO A 39 3.38 7.01 7.80
CA PRO A 39 2.39 5.93 7.73
C PRO A 39 2.06 5.52 6.29
N TYR A 40 1.94 6.49 5.38
CA TYR A 40 1.72 6.22 3.95
C TYR A 40 2.92 5.54 3.30
N ALA A 41 4.15 6.00 3.58
CA ALA A 41 5.37 5.39 3.04
C ALA A 41 5.52 3.94 3.52
N GLY A 42 5.32 3.69 4.82
CA GLY A 42 5.39 2.34 5.39
C GLY A 42 4.32 1.40 4.83
N ALA A 43 3.12 1.90 4.54
CA ALA A 43 2.06 1.11 3.91
C ALA A 43 2.32 0.86 2.41
N PHE A 44 2.95 1.82 1.72
CA PHE A 44 3.33 1.72 0.32
C PHE A 44 4.40 0.67 0.09
N PHE A 45 5.54 0.76 0.79
CA PHE A 45 6.60 -0.25 0.70
C PHE A 45 6.12 -1.65 1.10
N ARG A 46 5.18 -1.72 2.06
CA ARG A 46 4.52 -2.98 2.43
C ARG A 46 3.67 -3.54 1.29
N CYS A 47 2.92 -2.70 0.57
CA CYS A 47 2.08 -3.14 -0.54
C CYS A 47 2.88 -3.44 -1.82
N LEU A 48 4.02 -2.77 -2.02
CA LEU A 48 4.92 -2.96 -3.15
C LEU A 48 5.77 -4.23 -3.02
N ASN A 49 6.49 -4.36 -1.91
CA ASN A 49 7.54 -5.38 -1.78
C ASN A 49 7.10 -6.56 -0.90
N GLY A 50 5.85 -6.55 -0.41
CA GLY A 50 5.38 -7.50 0.61
C GLY A 50 6.15 -7.41 1.94
N SER A 51 7.10 -6.48 2.03
CA SER A 51 8.11 -6.42 3.08
C SER A 51 7.87 -5.19 3.93
N ARG A 52 7.79 -5.39 5.25
CA ARG A 52 7.60 -4.31 6.24
C ARG A 52 8.92 -3.55 6.51
N ARG A 53 10.01 -3.96 5.86
CA ARG A 53 11.37 -3.55 6.17
C ARG A 53 11.88 -2.62 5.07
N ILE A 54 12.07 -1.35 5.41
CA ILE A 54 12.79 -0.39 4.59
C ILE A 54 14.28 -0.74 4.77
N SER A 55 14.84 -1.55 3.89
CA SER A 55 16.29 -1.74 3.82
C SER A 55 16.87 -0.59 3.00
N LEU A 56 17.52 0.35 3.67
CA LEU A 56 18.48 1.27 3.05
C LEU A 56 19.75 0.46 2.80
N SER A 57 19.97 0.04 1.57
CA SER A 57 21.22 -0.55 1.08
C SER A 57 21.71 0.29 -0.08
#